data_AF-A0A952D3J3-F1
#
_entry.id   AF-A0A952D3J3-F1
#
_cell.length_a   1.000
_cell.length_b   1.000
_cell.length_c   1.000
_cell.angle_alpha   90.00
_cell.angle_beta   90.00
_cell.angle_gamma   90.00
#
_symmetry.space_group_name_H-M   'P 1'
#
loop_
_entity.id
_entity.type
_entity.pdbx_description
1 polymer ?
#
loop_
_entity_poly.entity_id
_entity_poly.type
_entity_poly.pdbx_seq_one_letter_code
_entity_poly.pdbx_strand_id
1 'polypeptide(L)'
;MKAYDHFIYGGRELDAMRTDFTALTGVEPTLGGRHPGLGTHNALASLGDTVYFELLAVDPQQTPDGNMGARLQQFTAPRLFAYMLKATGGEMEAAQTVLADHGIEADLFDASRTTPDGRVLRWRLLVPHDNAFGDFVPKFIDWQNTPHPAANNARGCRFESFEMGHPRAAELNALLKELDAPHEVLRADRAYMQLRIGTPRGGTVLTSRE
;
A
#
# COMPACT_ATOMS: atom_id res chain seq x y z
N MET A 1 18.03 -4.93 -4.53
CA MET A 1 16.57 -5.11 -4.48
C MET A 1 16.04 -4.42 -3.25
N LYS A 2 15.07 -3.54 -3.44
CA LYS A 2 14.31 -2.87 -2.38
C LYS A 2 13.46 -3.87 -1.61
N ALA A 3 13.14 -3.55 -0.37
CA ALA A 3 12.24 -4.36 0.46
C ALA A 3 10.81 -3.82 0.40
N TYR A 4 9.81 -4.69 0.52
CA TYR A 4 8.42 -4.27 0.76
C TYR A 4 8.32 -3.53 2.10
N ASP A 5 7.55 -2.46 2.13
CA ASP A 5 7.15 -1.75 3.34
C ASP A 5 5.76 -2.21 3.80
N HIS A 6 4.77 -2.07 2.92
CA HIS A 6 3.40 -2.51 3.19
C HIS A 6 2.57 -2.70 1.92
N PHE A 7 1.41 -3.30 2.12
CA PHE A 7 0.38 -3.52 1.11
C PHE A 7 -0.90 -2.80 1.54
N ILE A 8 -1.61 -2.17 0.59
CA ILE A 8 -2.79 -1.35 0.87
C ILE A 8 -4.04 -1.97 0.27
N TYR A 9 -4.97 -2.31 1.15
CA TYR A 9 -6.29 -2.82 0.81
C TYR A 9 -7.30 -1.71 1.04
N GLY A 10 -7.84 -1.21 -0.05
CA GLY A 10 -8.67 -0.02 -0.10
C GLY A 10 -10.14 -0.38 -0.14
N GLY A 11 -10.99 0.37 0.55
CA GLY A 11 -12.45 0.25 0.49
C GLY A 11 -13.14 1.50 1.04
N ARG A 12 -14.46 1.43 1.25
CA ARG A 12 -15.25 2.58 1.71
C ARG A 12 -15.41 2.64 3.23
N GLU A 13 -15.60 1.50 3.88
CA GLU A 13 -16.03 1.40 5.27
C GLU A 13 -14.99 0.67 6.12
N LEU A 14 -14.18 1.42 6.89
CA LEU A 14 -13.06 0.85 7.65
C LEU A 14 -13.53 -0.20 8.68
N ASP A 15 -14.62 0.05 9.39
CA ASP A 15 -15.09 -0.87 10.44
C ASP A 15 -15.60 -2.19 9.88
N ALA A 16 -16.25 -2.17 8.72
CA ALA A 16 -16.62 -3.40 7.99
C ALA A 16 -15.37 -4.16 7.54
N MET A 17 -14.41 -3.47 6.93
CA MET A 17 -13.14 -4.07 6.49
C MET A 17 -12.35 -4.67 7.66
N ARG A 18 -12.32 -4.01 8.83
CA ARG A 18 -11.68 -4.53 10.05
C ARG A 18 -12.39 -5.79 10.55
N THR A 19 -13.72 -5.78 10.56
CA THR A 19 -14.54 -6.95 10.95
C THR A 19 -14.24 -8.14 10.05
N ASP A 20 -14.27 -7.94 8.73
CA ASP A 20 -14.01 -8.99 7.75
C ASP A 20 -12.58 -9.52 7.86
N PHE A 21 -11.59 -8.63 8.01
CA PHE A 21 -10.21 -9.02 8.21
C PHE A 21 -10.02 -9.85 9.50
N THR A 22 -10.69 -9.47 10.58
CA THR A 22 -10.65 -10.20 11.86
C THR A 22 -11.29 -11.59 11.73
N ALA A 23 -12.42 -11.68 11.04
CA ALA A 23 -13.07 -12.95 10.75
C ALA A 23 -12.17 -13.87 9.92
N LEU A 24 -11.52 -13.32 8.89
CA LEU A 24 -10.66 -14.05 7.97
C LEU A 24 -9.36 -14.53 8.62
N THR A 25 -8.73 -13.68 9.42
CA THR A 25 -7.36 -13.91 9.90
C THR A 25 -7.29 -14.32 11.37
N GLY A 26 -8.28 -13.93 12.19
CA GLY A 26 -8.22 -14.03 13.64
C GLY A 26 -7.42 -12.90 14.32
N VAL A 27 -6.99 -11.88 13.58
CA VAL A 27 -6.25 -10.71 14.09
C VAL A 27 -7.10 -9.46 13.92
N GLU A 28 -7.34 -8.73 15.01
CA GLU A 28 -8.01 -7.43 14.95
C GLU A 28 -7.01 -6.31 14.58
N PRO A 29 -7.21 -5.59 13.46
CA PRO A 29 -6.31 -4.50 13.07
C PRO A 29 -6.36 -3.32 14.04
N THR A 30 -5.18 -2.79 14.38
CA THR A 30 -5.01 -1.60 15.22
C THR A 30 -5.43 -0.36 14.46
N LEU A 31 -6.26 0.50 15.06
CA LEU A 31 -6.59 1.80 14.46
C LEU A 31 -5.32 2.64 14.31
N GLY A 32 -5.02 3.06 13.07
CA GLY A 32 -3.78 3.77 12.76
C GLY A 32 -3.94 5.29 12.91
N GLY A 33 -4.88 5.88 12.18
CA GLY A 33 -5.14 7.32 12.25
C GLY A 33 -5.85 7.86 11.00
N ARG A 34 -5.92 9.19 10.94
CA ARG A 34 -6.50 9.95 9.83
C ARG A 34 -5.40 10.60 9.01
N HIS A 35 -5.63 10.78 7.72
CA HIS A 35 -4.73 11.47 6.79
C HIS A 35 -5.36 12.82 6.40
N PRO A 36 -5.03 13.92 7.09
CA PRO A 36 -5.58 15.24 6.77
C PRO A 36 -5.29 15.65 5.33
N GLY A 37 -6.30 16.10 4.61
CA GLY A 37 -6.20 16.54 3.21
C GLY A 37 -6.26 15.41 2.19
N LEU A 38 -6.00 14.16 2.59
CA LEU A 38 -6.11 12.99 1.70
C LEU A 38 -7.48 12.31 1.74
N GLY A 39 -8.36 12.67 2.70
CA GLY A 39 -9.72 12.14 2.78
C GLY A 39 -9.81 10.68 3.21
N THR A 40 -8.80 10.16 3.91
CA THR A 40 -8.74 8.74 4.32
C THR A 40 -8.36 8.53 5.78
N HIS A 41 -8.74 7.39 6.32
CA HIS A 41 -8.30 6.87 7.61
C HIS A 41 -7.95 5.40 7.50
N ASN A 42 -7.18 4.86 8.46
CA ASN A 42 -6.64 3.50 8.33
C ASN A 42 -6.68 2.66 9.61
N ALA A 43 -6.53 1.35 9.40
CA ALA A 43 -6.22 0.36 10.42
C ALA A 43 -5.14 -0.60 9.91
N LEU A 44 -4.32 -1.11 10.81
CA LEU A 44 -3.03 -1.73 10.47
C LEU A 44 -2.88 -3.08 11.16
N ALA A 45 -2.31 -4.04 10.43
CA ALA A 45 -1.88 -5.33 10.98
C ALA A 45 -0.45 -5.63 10.53
N SER A 46 0.40 -6.05 11.45
CA SER A 46 1.79 -6.42 11.15
C SER A 46 1.82 -7.76 10.41
N LEU A 47 2.65 -7.84 9.37
CA LEU A 47 2.92 -9.04 8.56
C LEU A 47 4.33 -9.59 8.86
N GLY A 48 4.78 -9.46 10.10
CA GLY A 48 6.16 -9.66 10.52
C GLY A 48 6.74 -8.39 11.11
N ASP A 49 8.07 -8.32 11.25
CA ASP A 49 8.73 -7.20 11.93
C ASP A 49 8.95 -5.98 11.04
N THR A 50 8.98 -6.19 9.71
CA THR A 50 9.37 -5.15 8.74
C THR A 50 8.31 -4.90 7.67
N VAL A 51 7.20 -5.63 7.68
CA VAL A 51 6.12 -5.47 6.70
C VAL A 51 4.80 -5.35 7.44
N TYR A 52 3.90 -4.49 6.97
CA TYR A 52 2.54 -4.42 7.49
C TYR A 52 1.48 -4.42 6.38
N PHE A 53 0.24 -4.62 6.78
CA PHE A 53 -0.95 -4.56 5.95
C PHE A 53 -1.80 -3.37 6.38
N GLU A 54 -2.19 -2.54 5.43
CA GLU A 54 -3.00 -1.36 5.65
C GLU A 54 -4.40 -1.55 5.08
N LEU A 55 -5.40 -1.49 5.96
CA LEU A 55 -6.77 -1.21 5.57
C LEU A 55 -6.92 0.30 5.46
N LEU A 56 -7.16 0.80 4.25
CA LEU A 56 -7.35 2.22 3.98
C LEU A 56 -8.79 2.45 3.53
N ALA A 57 -9.49 3.37 4.18
CA ALA A 57 -10.86 3.69 3.82
C ALA A 57 -11.10 5.20 3.73
N VAL A 58 -12.24 5.56 3.14
CA VAL A 58 -12.73 6.94 3.10
C VAL A 58 -12.91 7.44 4.53
N ASP A 59 -12.39 8.64 4.82
CA ASP A 59 -12.63 9.26 6.12
C ASP A 59 -13.98 10.00 6.10
N PRO A 60 -14.97 9.60 6.90
CA PRO A 60 -16.28 10.25 6.94
C PRO A 60 -16.26 11.68 7.51
N GLN A 61 -15.16 12.12 8.12
CA GLN A 61 -15.01 13.49 8.65
C GLN A 61 -14.28 14.43 7.67
N GLN A 62 -13.92 13.96 6.48
CA GLN A 62 -13.25 14.76 5.46
C GLN A 62 -14.04 14.70 4.16
N THR A 63 -14.02 15.79 3.40
CA THR A 63 -14.64 15.81 2.07
C THR A 63 -13.77 15.01 1.09
N PRO A 64 -14.31 13.98 0.43
CA PRO A 64 -13.61 13.20 -0.58
C PRO A 64 -13.73 13.91 -1.93
N ASP A 65 -12.95 14.97 -2.14
CA ASP A 65 -12.94 15.75 -3.38
C ASP A 65 -11.51 15.87 -3.93
N GLY A 66 -11.31 15.41 -5.16
CA GLY A 66 -10.01 15.41 -5.84
C GLY A 66 -8.87 14.68 -5.11
N ASN A 67 -9.17 13.85 -4.11
CA ASN A 67 -8.18 13.23 -3.22
C ASN A 67 -8.31 11.69 -3.16
N MET A 68 -7.48 11.04 -2.34
CA MET A 68 -7.50 9.58 -2.20
C MET A 68 -8.86 9.06 -1.70
N GLY A 69 -9.53 9.80 -0.82
CA GLY A 69 -10.90 9.49 -0.39
C GLY A 69 -11.87 9.43 -1.59
N ALA A 70 -11.83 10.41 -2.49
CA ALA A 70 -12.64 10.43 -3.70
C ALA A 70 -12.40 9.20 -4.59
N ARG A 71 -11.14 8.76 -4.68
CA ARG A 71 -10.77 7.55 -5.39
C ARG A 71 -11.31 6.28 -4.74
N LEU A 72 -11.20 6.13 -3.42
CA LEU A 72 -11.71 4.96 -2.70
C LEU A 72 -13.25 4.87 -2.74
N GLN A 73 -13.95 6.00 -2.84
CA GLN A 73 -15.41 6.00 -3.01
C GLN A 73 -15.87 5.29 -4.30
N GLN A 74 -15.02 5.21 -5.32
CA GLN A 74 -15.35 4.56 -6.58
C GLN A 74 -15.29 3.03 -6.49
N PHE A 75 -14.64 2.45 -5.49
CA PHE A 75 -14.46 1.00 -5.38
C PHE A 75 -15.79 0.34 -5.04
N THR A 76 -16.18 -0.73 -5.73
CA THR A 76 -17.45 -1.42 -5.44
C THR A 76 -17.30 -2.46 -4.34
N ALA A 77 -16.08 -2.98 -4.14
CA ALA A 77 -15.70 -3.85 -3.06
C ALA A 77 -14.27 -3.52 -2.56
N PRO A 78 -13.92 -3.86 -1.30
CA PRO A 78 -12.55 -3.74 -0.84
C PRO A 78 -11.58 -4.58 -1.69
N ARG A 79 -10.44 -4.01 -2.09
CA ARG A 79 -9.44 -4.71 -2.93
C ARG A 79 -8.02 -4.24 -2.65
N LEU A 80 -7.04 -5.09 -2.97
CA LEU A 80 -5.63 -4.70 -3.01
C LEU A 80 -5.43 -3.71 -4.17
N PHE A 81 -4.88 -2.53 -3.91
CA PHE A 81 -4.73 -1.52 -4.97
C PHE A 81 -3.39 -0.78 -4.93
N ALA A 82 -2.54 -1.06 -3.94
CA ALA A 82 -1.19 -0.54 -3.92
C ALA A 82 -0.28 -1.40 -3.05
N TYR A 83 1.01 -1.26 -3.31
CA TYR A 83 2.09 -1.75 -2.46
C TYR A 83 3.19 -0.70 -2.41
N MET A 84 3.96 -0.72 -1.32
CA MET A 84 4.99 0.26 -1.05
C MET A 84 6.34 -0.42 -0.92
N LEU A 85 7.36 0.19 -1.51
CA LEU A 85 8.75 -0.22 -1.38
C LEU A 85 9.50 0.76 -0.47
N LYS A 86 10.39 0.24 0.36
CA LYS A 86 11.29 1.05 1.18
C LYS A 86 12.31 1.73 0.28
N ALA A 87 12.50 3.03 0.47
CA ALA A 87 13.57 3.80 -0.15
C ALA A 87 13.92 5.00 0.75
N THR A 88 15.20 5.35 0.81
CA THR A 88 15.67 6.57 1.45
C THR A 88 15.65 7.76 0.48
N GLY A 89 15.75 8.99 0.99
CA GLY A 89 15.69 10.22 0.18
C GLY A 89 16.40 10.17 -1.19
N GLY A 90 17.69 9.85 -1.23
CA GLY A 90 18.44 9.78 -2.51
C GLY A 90 17.97 8.65 -3.44
N GLU A 91 17.50 7.54 -2.88
CA GLU A 91 16.93 6.44 -3.67
C GLU A 91 15.55 6.79 -4.24
N MET A 92 14.77 7.63 -3.55
CA MET A 92 13.49 8.16 -4.05
C MET A 92 13.72 9.13 -5.20
N GLU A 93 14.69 10.03 -5.09
CA GLU A 93 15.04 10.95 -6.18
C GLU A 93 15.50 10.18 -7.43
N ALA A 94 16.32 9.13 -7.26
CA ALA A 94 16.69 8.24 -8.36
C ALA A 94 15.47 7.51 -8.96
N ALA A 95 14.57 6.99 -8.12
CA ALA A 95 13.34 6.33 -8.58
C ALA A 95 12.41 7.31 -9.32
N GLN A 96 12.33 8.57 -8.90
CA GLN A 96 11.54 9.61 -9.57
C GLN A 96 12.07 9.88 -10.98
N THR A 97 13.39 9.96 -11.15
CA THR A 97 14.02 10.09 -12.48
C THR A 97 13.69 8.89 -13.37
N VAL A 98 13.83 7.66 -12.87
CA VAL A 98 13.48 6.44 -13.62
C VAL A 98 12.00 6.46 -14.04
N LEU A 99 11.09 6.86 -13.15
CA LEU A 99 9.67 7.00 -13.51
C LEU A 99 9.47 8.02 -14.63
N ALA A 100 10.11 9.18 -14.54
CA ALA A 100 10.02 10.23 -15.56
C ALA A 100 10.58 9.78 -16.93
N ASP A 101 11.69 9.03 -16.95
CA ASP A 101 12.27 8.46 -18.17
C ASP A 101 11.32 7.46 -18.87
N HIS A 102 10.41 6.84 -18.10
CA HIS A 102 9.33 5.97 -18.60
C HIS A 102 8.01 6.74 -18.83
N GLY A 103 8.03 8.07 -18.77
CA GLY A 103 6.86 8.93 -19.01
C GLY A 103 5.82 8.91 -17.88
N ILE A 104 6.23 8.54 -16.66
CA ILE A 104 5.38 8.48 -15.47
C ILE A 104 5.79 9.63 -14.54
N GLU A 105 4.96 10.67 -14.51
CA GLU A 105 5.13 11.75 -13.54
C GLU A 105 4.84 11.24 -12.11
N ALA A 106 5.56 11.76 -11.12
CA ALA A 106 5.43 11.33 -9.73
C ALA A 106 5.76 12.47 -8.79
N ASP A 107 5.00 12.57 -7.68
CA ASP A 107 5.24 13.55 -6.64
C ASP A 107 6.06 12.97 -5.50
N LEU A 108 7.10 13.70 -5.12
CA LEU A 108 7.92 13.44 -3.92
C LEU A 108 7.56 14.48 -2.85
N PHE A 109 6.90 14.04 -1.78
CA PHE A 109 6.36 14.95 -0.76
C PHE A 109 6.40 14.39 0.65
N ASP A 110 6.35 15.28 1.64
CA ASP A 110 6.22 14.92 3.06
C ASP A 110 4.76 14.59 3.41
N ALA A 111 4.57 13.53 4.17
CA ALA A 111 3.28 13.11 4.67
C ALA A 111 3.32 12.85 6.18
N SER A 112 2.15 12.91 6.79
CA SER A 112 2.01 12.67 8.23
C SER A 112 0.63 12.16 8.60
N ARG A 113 0.54 11.47 9.73
CA ARG A 113 -0.73 11.19 10.41
C ARG A 113 -0.60 11.39 11.90
N THR A 114 -1.73 11.69 12.52
CA THR A 114 -1.89 11.69 13.97
C THR A 114 -2.48 10.36 14.40
N THR A 115 -1.79 9.69 15.33
CA THR A 115 -2.27 8.44 15.95
C THR A 115 -3.34 8.72 17.01
N PRO A 116 -4.12 7.72 17.45
CA PRO A 116 -5.14 7.92 18.50
C PRO A 116 -4.60 8.48 19.82
N ASP A 117 -3.32 8.24 20.14
CA ASP A 117 -2.65 8.76 21.35
C ASP A 117 -2.12 10.20 21.19
N GLY A 118 -2.31 10.81 20.02
CA GLY A 118 -1.90 12.19 19.72
C GLY A 118 -0.48 12.34 19.16
N ARG A 119 0.32 11.27 19.04
CA ARG A 119 1.63 11.36 18.38
C ARG A 119 1.49 11.57 16.88
N VAL A 120 2.32 12.44 16.34
CA VAL A 120 2.44 12.70 14.90
C VAL A 120 3.57 11.84 14.32
N LEU A 121 3.22 10.98 13.38
CA LEU A 121 4.17 10.21 12.58
C LEU A 121 4.45 10.96 11.28
N ARG A 122 5.71 10.95 10.82
CA ARG A 122 6.15 11.67 9.61
C ARG A 122 6.98 10.76 8.71
N TRP A 123 6.79 10.90 7.41
CA TRP A 123 7.52 10.15 6.40
C TRP A 123 7.54 10.93 5.08
N ARG A 124 8.38 10.51 4.13
CA ARG A 124 8.31 10.96 2.74
C ARG A 124 7.65 9.89 1.88
N LEU A 125 6.95 10.32 0.84
CA LEU A 125 6.36 9.47 -0.17
C LEU A 125 6.84 9.89 -1.55
N LEU A 126 7.11 8.90 -2.41
CA LEU A 126 7.11 9.06 -3.86
C LEU A 126 5.89 8.33 -4.41
N VAL A 127 4.97 9.06 -5.04
CA VAL A 127 3.71 8.52 -5.57
C VAL A 127 3.61 8.83 -7.06
N PRO A 128 3.59 7.81 -7.94
CA PRO A 128 3.33 8.02 -9.36
C PRO A 128 1.89 8.50 -9.58
N HIS A 129 1.72 9.39 -10.55
CA HIS A 129 0.42 9.83 -11.05
C HIS A 129 -0.27 8.70 -11.81
N ASP A 130 -1.50 8.97 -12.25
CA ASP A 130 -2.23 8.08 -13.14
C ASP A 130 -1.41 7.81 -14.40
N ASN A 131 -1.22 6.53 -14.69
CA ASN A 131 -0.31 6.05 -15.74
C ASN A 131 -0.88 4.79 -16.40
N ALA A 132 -0.26 4.37 -17.51
CA ALA A 132 -0.75 3.25 -18.31
C ALA A 132 -0.65 1.87 -17.64
N PHE A 133 0.09 1.74 -16.53
CA PHE A 133 0.15 0.55 -15.70
C PHE A 133 -0.73 0.64 -14.44
N GLY A 134 -1.42 1.77 -14.20
CA GLY A 134 -2.32 1.96 -13.07
C GLY A 134 -1.67 1.65 -11.71
N ASP A 135 -2.30 0.77 -10.94
CA ASP A 135 -1.90 0.38 -9.58
C ASP A 135 -0.58 -0.38 -9.48
N PHE A 136 -0.02 -0.82 -10.61
CA PHE A 136 1.08 -1.78 -10.66
C PHE A 136 2.48 -1.16 -10.57
N VAL A 137 2.56 0.17 -10.64
CA VAL A 137 3.80 0.92 -10.39
C VAL A 137 3.98 1.07 -8.87
N PRO A 138 5.14 0.74 -8.29
CA PRO A 138 5.36 0.85 -6.86
C PRO A 138 5.26 2.30 -6.39
N LYS A 139 4.75 2.47 -5.18
CA LYS A 139 4.96 3.69 -4.39
C LYS A 139 6.17 3.49 -3.50
N PHE A 140 6.82 4.57 -3.09
CA PHE A 140 7.99 4.49 -2.19
C PHE A 140 7.74 5.26 -0.92
N ILE A 141 8.32 4.78 0.18
CA ILE A 141 8.19 5.38 1.51
C ILE A 141 9.52 5.40 2.26
N ASP A 142 9.77 6.53 2.92
CA ASP A 142 10.91 6.77 3.81
C ASP A 142 10.34 7.20 5.17
N TRP A 143 10.39 6.30 6.15
CA TRP A 143 9.94 6.58 7.52
C TRP A 143 10.85 7.55 8.27
N GLN A 144 12.01 7.89 7.73
CA GLN A 144 13.00 8.78 8.35
C GLN A 144 13.32 8.31 9.78
N ASN A 145 13.09 9.18 10.77
CA ASN A 145 13.31 8.89 12.19
C ASN A 145 12.04 8.37 12.90
N THR A 146 10.96 8.15 12.17
CA THR A 146 9.70 7.64 12.72
C THR A 146 9.77 6.11 12.86
N PRO A 147 9.38 5.53 14.01
CA PRO A 147 9.31 4.07 14.15
C PRO A 147 8.37 3.44 13.12
N HIS A 148 8.86 2.38 12.46
CA HIS A 148 8.09 1.67 11.44
C HIS A 148 6.82 1.03 12.01
N PRO A 149 5.65 1.13 11.35
CA PRO A 149 4.38 0.66 11.91
C PRO A 149 4.32 -0.83 12.25
N ALA A 150 5.04 -1.69 11.52
CA ALA A 150 5.08 -3.12 11.82
C ALA A 150 5.62 -3.45 13.24
N ALA A 151 6.36 -2.52 13.87
CA ALA A 151 6.86 -2.73 15.23
C ALA A 151 5.75 -2.71 16.29
N ASN A 152 4.72 -1.87 16.09
CA ASN A 152 3.81 -1.43 17.15
C ASN A 152 2.32 -1.72 16.88
N ASN A 153 1.97 -2.39 15.77
CA ASN A 153 0.59 -2.75 15.43
C ASN A 153 0.28 -4.22 15.71
N ALA A 154 -1.01 -4.56 15.62
CA ALA A 154 -1.55 -5.91 15.83
C ALA A 154 -0.70 -6.99 15.14
N ARG A 155 -0.28 -7.99 15.92
CA ARG A 155 0.57 -9.10 15.46
C ARG A 155 -0.26 -10.37 15.29
N GLY A 156 0.32 -11.34 14.58
CA GLY A 156 -0.26 -12.67 14.36
C GLY A 156 -0.25 -13.09 12.89
N CYS A 157 -0.27 -12.12 11.98
CA CYS A 157 -0.10 -12.36 10.56
C CYS A 157 1.38 -12.33 10.14
N ARG A 158 1.69 -13.00 9.03
CA ARG A 158 3.02 -13.00 8.39
C ARG A 158 2.91 -12.81 6.89
N PHE A 159 3.84 -12.07 6.30
CA PHE A 159 4.02 -12.02 4.85
C PHE A 159 4.52 -13.38 4.35
N GLU A 160 3.90 -13.92 3.30
CA GLU A 160 4.34 -15.16 2.67
C GLU A 160 4.82 -14.95 1.24
N SER A 161 3.99 -14.34 0.39
CA SER A 161 4.36 -14.07 -1.00
C SER A 161 3.53 -12.93 -1.59
N PHE A 162 4.09 -12.27 -2.60
CA PHE A 162 3.40 -11.32 -3.45
C PHE A 162 3.59 -11.71 -4.91
N GLU A 163 2.49 -11.82 -5.65
CA GLU A 163 2.48 -12.13 -7.07
C GLU A 163 1.71 -11.05 -7.83
N MET A 164 2.20 -10.72 -9.03
CA MET A 164 1.49 -9.87 -9.96
C MET A 164 1.45 -10.48 -11.35
N GLY A 165 0.35 -10.29 -12.05
CA GLY A 165 0.24 -10.55 -13.47
C GLY A 165 -0.27 -9.34 -14.24
N HIS A 166 0.23 -9.13 -15.45
CA HIS A 166 -0.15 -7.99 -16.29
C HIS A 166 -0.12 -8.31 -17.79
N PRO A 167 -1.00 -7.74 -18.63
CA PRO A 167 -0.95 -7.91 -20.10
C PRO A 167 0.34 -7.40 -20.73
N ARG A 168 0.90 -6.33 -20.16
CA ARG A 168 2.16 -5.70 -20.57
C ARG A 168 3.32 -6.06 -19.62
N ALA A 169 3.38 -7.32 -19.18
CA ALA A 169 4.35 -7.77 -18.18
C ALA A 169 5.81 -7.48 -18.55
N ALA A 170 6.19 -7.62 -19.84
CA ALA A 170 7.56 -7.36 -20.28
C ALA A 170 7.97 -5.89 -20.07
N GLU A 171 7.11 -4.94 -20.45
CA GLU A 171 7.35 -3.51 -20.27
C GLU A 171 7.38 -3.14 -18.78
N LEU A 172 6.44 -3.66 -18.01
CA LEU A 172 6.39 -3.42 -16.56
C LEU A 172 7.60 -4.01 -15.83
N ASN A 173 8.10 -5.19 -16.24
CA ASN A 173 9.31 -5.79 -15.67
C ASN A 173 10.57 -4.99 -16.00
N ALA A 174 10.65 -4.37 -17.18
CA ALA A 174 11.78 -3.49 -17.51
C ALA A 174 11.83 -2.30 -16.54
N LEU A 175 10.70 -1.60 -16.35
CA LEU A 175 10.55 -0.53 -15.36
C LEU A 175 10.90 -1.00 -13.94
N LEU A 176 10.29 -2.11 -13.48
CA LEU A 176 10.48 -2.62 -12.13
C LEU A 176 11.93 -3.02 -11.84
N LYS A 177 12.66 -3.50 -12.85
CA LYS A 177 14.08 -3.82 -12.74
C LYS A 177 14.92 -2.57 -12.53
N GLU A 178 14.65 -1.49 -13.26
CA GLU A 178 15.34 -0.20 -13.09
C GLU A 178 15.01 0.45 -11.73
N LEU A 179 13.79 0.22 -11.23
CA LEU A 179 13.37 0.62 -9.88
C LEU A 179 13.90 -0.31 -8.76
N ASP A 180 14.68 -1.34 -9.10
CA ASP A 180 15.21 -2.35 -8.17
C ASP A 180 14.12 -3.03 -7.31
N ALA A 181 12.94 -3.25 -7.88
CA ALA A 181 11.82 -3.90 -7.20
C ALA A 181 12.10 -5.40 -6.92
N PRO A 182 11.58 -5.95 -5.81
CA PRO A 182 11.91 -7.32 -5.37
C PRO A 182 11.10 -8.44 -6.05
N HIS A 183 10.30 -8.15 -7.07
CA HIS A 183 9.41 -9.10 -7.72
C HIS A 183 9.39 -8.93 -9.24
N GLU A 184 9.01 -10.02 -9.90
CA GLU A 184 8.69 -10.03 -11.32
C GLU A 184 7.17 -10.12 -11.52
N VAL A 185 6.73 -9.66 -12.68
CA VAL A 185 5.34 -9.68 -13.14
C VAL A 185 5.18 -10.78 -14.17
N LEU A 186 4.19 -11.65 -13.94
CA LEU A 186 3.82 -12.72 -14.85
C LEU A 186 3.01 -12.18 -16.04
N ARG A 187 3.16 -12.78 -17.21
CA ARG A 187 2.25 -12.49 -18.32
C ARG A 187 0.86 -13.03 -17.98
N ALA A 188 -0.14 -12.17 -18.00
CA ALA A 188 -1.53 -12.54 -17.78
C ALA A 188 -2.46 -11.70 -18.65
N ASP A 189 -3.60 -12.25 -19.09
CA ASP A 189 -4.53 -11.52 -19.97
C ASP A 189 -5.31 -10.43 -19.26
N ARG A 190 -5.42 -10.53 -17.93
CA ARG A 190 -6.03 -9.51 -17.07
C ARG A 190 -5.11 -9.23 -15.91
N ALA A 191 -4.88 -7.94 -15.67
CA ALA A 191 -4.03 -7.47 -14.59
C ALA A 191 -4.53 -7.96 -13.22
N TYR A 192 -3.61 -8.35 -12.33
CA TYR A 192 -3.93 -8.74 -10.95
C TYR A 192 -2.74 -8.61 -10.01
N MET A 193 -3.04 -8.37 -8.74
CA MET A 193 -2.13 -8.55 -7.62
C MET A 193 -2.71 -9.60 -6.68
N GLN A 194 -1.84 -10.42 -6.10
CA GLN A 194 -2.19 -11.40 -5.08
C GLN A 194 -1.16 -11.34 -3.96
N LEU A 195 -1.64 -11.01 -2.76
CA LEU A 195 -0.86 -11.06 -1.53
C LEU A 195 -1.28 -12.29 -0.74
N ARG A 196 -0.33 -13.20 -0.46
CA ARG A 196 -0.54 -14.32 0.44
C ARG A 196 0.02 -13.97 1.82
N ILE A 197 -0.81 -14.16 2.83
CA ILE A 197 -0.43 -13.99 4.23
C ILE A 197 -0.76 -15.23 5.03
N GLY A 198 0.14 -15.57 5.96
CA GLY A 198 -0.11 -16.56 6.97
C GLY A 198 -0.84 -15.93 8.14
N THR A 199 -1.81 -16.64 8.71
CA THR A 199 -2.65 -16.12 9.80
C THR A 199 -2.90 -17.19 10.88
N PRO A 200 -3.39 -16.80 12.07
CA PRO A 200 -3.87 -17.74 13.09
C PRO A 200 -4.95 -18.72 12.60
N ARG A 201 -5.71 -18.37 11.55
CA ARG A 201 -6.76 -19.22 10.96
C ARG A 201 -6.31 -20.00 9.73
N GLY A 202 -5.02 -19.96 9.37
CA GLY A 202 -4.48 -20.56 8.15
C GLY A 202 -4.09 -19.51 7.10
N GLY A 203 -3.44 -19.95 6.01
CA GLY A 203 -3.03 -19.03 4.95
C GLY A 203 -4.24 -18.45 4.20
N THR A 204 -4.22 -17.15 3.91
CA THR A 204 -5.24 -16.48 3.09
C THR A 204 -4.61 -15.66 1.96
N VAL A 205 -5.39 -15.36 0.93
CA VAL A 205 -4.97 -14.57 -0.24
C VAL A 205 -5.89 -13.37 -0.39
N LEU A 206 -5.31 -12.18 -0.48
CA LEU A 206 -6.01 -10.93 -0.76
C LEU A 206 -5.63 -10.45 -2.16
N THR A 207 -6.62 -10.01 -2.95
CA THR A 207 -6.43 -9.76 -4.38
C THR A 207 -6.85 -8.36 -4.80
N SER A 208 -6.34 -7.91 -5.95
CA SER A 208 -6.74 -6.64 -6.56
C SER A 208 -7.99 -6.72 -7.43
N ARG A 209 -8.58 -7.90 -7.58
CA ARG A 209 -9.79 -8.09 -8.37
C ARG A 209 -10.99 -7.95 -7.44
N GLU A 210 -11.98 -7.20 -7.90
CA GLU A 210 -13.35 -7.22 -7.34
C GLU A 210 -14.05 -8.54 -7.70
#